data_AF-A0AB36YID7-F1
#
_entry.id   AF-A0AB36YID7-F1
#
_cell.length_a   1.000
_cell.length_b   1.000
_cell.length_c   1.000
_cell.angle_alpha   90.00
_cell.angle_beta   90.00
_cell.angle_gamma   90.00
#
_symmetry.space_group_name_H-M   'P 1'
#
loop_
_entity.id
_entity.type
_entity.pdbx_description
1 polymer ?
#
loop_
_entity_poly.entity_id
_entity_poly.type
_entity_poly.pdbx_seq_one_letter_code
_entity_poly.pdbx_strand_id
1 'polypeptide(L)'
;LARIAADKVKAKLRSDLAPSMAGEDFAFYLQQRPGAFVWIGNGPLRDGAELHGPRYDFNDAILPVASSWMAEVAKTALSAN
;
A
#
# COMPACT_ATOMS: atom_id res chain seq x y z
N LEU A 1 11.41 5.57 -3.61
CA LEU A 1 10.86 5.79 -2.25
C LEU A 1 10.18 4.55 -1.68
N ALA A 2 9.13 4.03 -2.31
CA ALA A 2 8.38 2.85 -1.82
C ALA A 2 9.26 1.63 -1.45
N ARG A 3 10.21 1.25 -2.32
CA ARG A 3 11.17 0.15 -2.08
C ARG A 3 12.07 0.42 -0.87
N ILE A 4 12.70 1.59 -0.84
CA ILE A 4 13.57 2.01 0.27
C ILE A 4 12.80 1.96 1.60
N ALA A 5 11.58 2.50 1.63
CA ALA A 5 10.74 2.46 2.83
C ALA A 5 10.37 1.03 3.22
N ALA A 6 10.04 0.16 2.25
CA ALA A 6 9.76 -1.26 2.51
C ALA A 6 10.97 -1.98 3.12
N ASP A 7 12.18 -1.74 2.61
CA ASP A 7 13.41 -2.31 3.13
C ASP A 7 13.68 -1.86 4.58
N LYS A 8 13.49 -0.56 4.86
CA LYS A 8 13.67 0.01 6.22
C LYS A 8 12.72 -0.59 7.25
N VAL A 9 11.46 -0.84 6.87
CA VAL A 9 10.47 -1.47 7.77
C VAL A 9 10.47 -3.00 7.67
N LYS A 10 11.39 -3.59 6.90
CA LYS A 10 11.50 -5.04 6.65
C LYS A 10 10.21 -5.66 6.09
N ALA A 11 9.45 -4.90 5.31
CA ALA A 11 8.24 -5.37 4.64
C ALA A 11 8.60 -6.12 3.35
N LYS A 12 7.87 -7.19 3.06
CA LYS A 12 7.96 -7.91 1.78
C LYS A 12 7.36 -7.04 0.67
N LEU A 13 8.16 -6.70 -0.35
CA LEU A 13 7.70 -5.97 -1.52
C LEU A 13 7.44 -6.92 -2.69
N ARG A 14 6.28 -6.75 -3.35
CA ARG A 14 5.99 -7.33 -4.65
C ARG A 14 5.79 -6.21 -5.67
N SER A 15 6.42 -6.36 -6.84
CA SER A 15 6.34 -5.39 -7.95
C SER A 15 5.82 -6.01 -9.24
N ASP A 16 5.36 -7.25 -9.18
CA ASP A 16 4.93 -8.10 -10.30
C ASP A 16 3.41 -8.38 -10.24
N LEU A 17 2.63 -7.43 -9.70
CA LEU A 17 1.18 -7.54 -9.66
C LEU A 17 0.60 -7.17 -11.03
N ALA A 18 -0.38 -7.93 -11.49
CA ALA A 18 -1.19 -7.52 -12.63
C ALA A 18 -1.92 -6.21 -12.31
N PRO A 19 -2.17 -5.34 -13.32
CA PRO A 19 -3.00 -4.15 -13.13
C PRO A 19 -4.39 -4.54 -12.59
N SER A 20 -4.92 -3.72 -11.69
CA SER A 20 -6.28 -3.89 -11.17
C SER A 20 -7.29 -3.18 -12.07
N MET A 21 -8.48 -3.77 -12.22
CA MET A 21 -9.64 -3.12 -12.85
C MET A 21 -10.47 -2.30 -11.85
N ALA A 22 -10.08 -2.26 -10.57
CA ALA A 22 -10.75 -1.44 -9.57
C ALA A 22 -10.62 0.05 -9.92
N GLY A 23 -11.74 0.78 -9.83
CA GLY A 23 -11.75 2.23 -9.93
C GLY A 23 -11.35 2.87 -8.59
N GLU A 24 -10.41 3.81 -8.63
CA GLU A 24 -9.91 4.52 -7.46
C GLU A 24 -9.69 6.00 -7.82
N ASP A 25 -10.23 6.92 -7.02
CA ASP A 25 -10.22 8.36 -7.35
C ASP A 25 -8.82 8.99 -7.16
N PHE A 26 -7.91 8.29 -6.48
CA PHE A 26 -6.51 8.68 -6.36
C PHE A 26 -5.83 8.86 -7.74
N ALA A 27 -6.37 8.22 -8.79
CA ALA A 27 -5.94 8.42 -10.17
C ALA A 27 -5.98 9.91 -10.60
N PHE A 28 -6.92 10.71 -10.09
CA PHE A 28 -6.99 12.13 -10.40
C PHE A 28 -5.81 12.92 -9.82
N TYR A 29 -5.28 12.54 -8.66
CA TYR A 29 -4.05 13.16 -8.12
C TYR A 29 -2.85 12.80 -9.00
N LEU A 30 -2.76 11.55 -9.45
CA LEU A 30 -1.67 11.06 -10.29
C LEU A 30 -1.65 11.67 -11.71
N GLN A 31 -2.77 12.21 -12.18
CA GLN A 31 -2.80 13.03 -13.41
C GLN A 31 -2.09 14.38 -13.23
N GLN A 32 -2.05 14.91 -12.00
CA GLN A 32 -1.53 16.26 -11.71
C GLN A 32 -0.09 16.24 -11.20
N ARG A 33 0.33 15.19 -10.50
CA ARG A 33 1.65 15.11 -9.86
C ARG A 33 2.23 13.70 -9.99
N PRO A 34 3.55 13.56 -10.19
CA PRO A 34 4.22 12.28 -10.03
C PRO A 34 3.94 11.71 -8.64
N GLY A 35 3.48 10.47 -8.59
CA GLY A 35 3.14 9.79 -7.36
C GLY A 35 3.09 8.28 -7.56
N ALA A 36 2.74 7.55 -6.51
CA ALA A 36 2.57 6.12 -6.56
C ALA A 36 1.37 5.70 -5.70
N PHE A 37 0.53 4.83 -6.25
CA PHE A 37 -0.47 4.09 -5.50
C PHE A 37 0.06 2.67 -5.26
N VAL A 38 -0.11 2.15 -4.04
CA VAL A 38 0.42 0.83 -3.66
C VAL A 38 -0.63 0.00 -2.95
N TRP A 39 -0.52 -1.32 -3.08
CA TRP A 39 -1.31 -2.26 -2.30
C TRP A 39 -0.59 -2.62 -1.00
N ILE A 40 -1.33 -2.64 0.10
CA ILE A 40 -0.86 -3.16 1.38
C ILE A 40 -1.51 -4.53 1.59
N GLY A 41 -0.70 -5.56 1.85
CA GLY A 41 -1.19 -6.92 2.03
C GLY A 41 -2.02 -7.05 3.31
N ASN A 42 -3.29 -7.40 3.17
CA ASN A 42 -4.23 -7.54 4.29
C ASN A 42 -4.38 -8.99 4.80
N GLY A 43 -3.38 -9.84 4.55
CA GLY A 43 -3.42 -11.27 4.89
C GLY A 43 -3.97 -12.17 3.77
N PRO A 44 -4.13 -13.47 4.03
CA PRO A 44 -4.62 -14.44 3.06
C PRO A 44 -6.10 -14.22 2.74
N LEU A 45 -6.49 -14.45 1.49
CA LEU A 45 -7.88 -14.41 1.07
C LEU A 45 -8.65 -15.55 1.75
N ARG A 46 -9.81 -15.22 2.31
CA ARG A 46 -10.82 -16.16 2.79
C ARG A 46 -12.09 -15.96 1.96
N ASP A 47 -12.85 -17.02 1.75
CA ASP A 47 -14.07 -16.97 0.94
C ASP A 47 -15.06 -15.91 1.47
N GLY A 48 -15.48 -14.98 0.62
CA GLY A 48 -16.39 -13.86 0.93
C GLY A 48 -15.81 -12.76 1.82
N ALA A 49 -14.50 -12.80 2.07
CA ALA A 49 -13.75 -11.80 2.85
C ALA A 49 -12.88 -10.89 1.96
N GLU A 50 -13.12 -10.87 0.66
CA GLU A 50 -12.62 -9.85 -0.26
C GLU A 50 -13.16 -8.45 0.07
N LEU A 51 -12.52 -7.42 -0.49
CA LEU A 51 -13.01 -6.04 -0.41
C LEU A 51 -14.46 -5.99 -0.94
N HIS A 52 -15.35 -5.34 -0.19
CA HIS A 52 -16.82 -5.31 -0.39
C HIS A 52 -17.59 -6.60 -0.03
N GLY A 53 -16.91 -7.65 0.41
CA GLY A 53 -17.57 -8.87 0.89
C GLY A 53 -18.22 -8.71 2.27
N PRO A 54 -19.34 -9.40 2.55
CA PRO A 54 -20.05 -9.30 3.84
C PRO A 54 -19.28 -9.94 5.01
N ARG A 55 -18.24 -10.72 4.71
CA ARG A 55 -17.33 -11.33 5.71
C ARG A 55 -15.98 -10.64 5.75
N TYR A 56 -15.86 -9.45 5.15
CA TYR A 56 -14.63 -8.66 5.21
C TYR A 56 -14.27 -8.36 6.65
N ASP A 57 -13.01 -8.63 6.98
CA ASP A 57 -12.46 -8.52 8.32
C ASP A 57 -11.03 -8.01 8.16
N PHE A 58 -10.78 -6.82 8.71
CA PHE A 58 -9.53 -6.11 8.50
C PHE A 58 -8.41 -6.76 9.33
N ASN A 59 -7.21 -6.87 8.77
CA ASN A 59 -6.09 -7.44 9.51
C ASN A 59 -5.37 -6.34 10.30
N ASP A 60 -5.82 -6.04 11.52
CA ASP A 60 -5.20 -5.02 12.39
C ASP A 60 -3.70 -5.21 12.62
N ALA A 61 -3.18 -6.43 12.52
CA ALA A 61 -1.76 -6.71 12.66
C ALA A 61 -0.90 -6.04 11.57
N ILE A 62 -1.50 -5.57 10.46
CA ILE A 62 -0.79 -4.83 9.42
C ILE A 62 -0.56 -3.35 9.76
N LEU A 63 -1.35 -2.78 10.68
CA LEU A 63 -1.34 -1.33 10.96
C LEU A 63 0.05 -0.80 11.35
N PRO A 64 0.86 -1.49 12.20
CA PRO A 64 2.18 -1.00 12.56
C PRO A 64 3.14 -0.95 11.36
N VAL A 65 3.09 -1.95 10.48
CA VAL A 65 3.95 -2.03 9.29
C VAL A 65 3.52 -0.98 8.26
N ALA A 66 2.22 -0.86 8.00
CA ALA A 66 1.66 0.10 7.04
C ALA A 66 1.96 1.55 7.42
N SER A 67 1.71 1.91 8.69
CA SER A 67 1.95 3.26 9.20
C SER A 67 3.44 3.61 9.21
N SER A 68 4.29 2.67 9.65
CA SER A 68 5.75 2.84 9.63
C SER A 68 6.28 3.01 8.20
N TRP A 69 5.76 2.23 7.25
CA TRP A 69 6.14 2.36 5.84
C TRP A 69 5.80 3.75 5.29
N MET A 70 4.58 4.23 5.55
CA MET A 70 4.15 5.57 5.11
C MET A 70 5.02 6.67 5.72
N ALA A 71 5.34 6.55 7.01
CA ALA A 71 6.24 7.49 7.69
C ALA A 71 7.65 7.48 7.07
N GLU A 72 8.20 6.30 6.75
CA GLU A 72 9.51 6.19 6.10
C GLU A 72 9.52 6.70 4.66
N VAL A 73 8.41 6.57 3.92
CA VAL A 73 8.25 7.21 2.61
C VAL A 73 8.37 8.73 2.77
N ALA A 74 7.62 9.33 3.69
CA ALA A 74 7.64 10.76 3.93
C ALA A 74 9.03 11.25 4.37
N LYS A 75 9.65 10.61 5.37
CA LYS A 75 11.00 10.95 5.84
C LYS A 75 12.03 10.88 4.72
N THR A 76 11.99 9.81 3.92
CA THR A 76 12.96 9.61 2.82
C THR A 76 12.74 10.62 1.70
N ALA A 77 11.49 11.00 1.41
CA ALA A 77 11.19 12.04 0.43
C ALA A 77 11.71 13.41 0.87
N LEU A 78 11.57 13.74 2.15
CA LEU A 78 11.98 15.02 2.71
C LEU A 78 13.49 15.12 2.99
N SER A 79 14.17 14.00 3.24
CA SER A 79 15.63 13.97 3.46
C SER A 79 16.44 14.14 2.17
N ALA A 80 15.80 14.06 1.00
CA ALA A 80 16.44 14.21 -0.30
C ALA A 80 16.43 15.66 -0.82
N ASN A 81 15.92 16.60 -0.02
CA ASN A 81 15.92 18.04 -0.28
C ASN A 81 17.02 18.74 0.53
#